data_AF-A0A7J3ZRM6-F1
#
_entry.id   AF-A0A7J3ZRM6-F1
#
_cell.length_a   1.000
_cell.length_b   1.000
_cell.length_c   1.000
_cell.angle_alpha   90.00
_cell.angle_beta   90.00
_cell.angle_gamma   90.00
#
_symmetry.space_group_name_H-M   'P 1'
#
loop_
_entity.id
_entity.type
_entity.pdbx_description
1 polymer ?
#
loop_
_entity_poly.entity_id
_entity_poly.type
_entity_poly.pdbx_seq_one_letter_code
_entity_poly.pdbx_strand_id
1 'polypeptide(L)'
;MTLATTEEYKVANTSVERKILIGPPKLTRFEKARICGARALQIAMGAPILIEVTKDLRSPIDIALEELRRGVLPITIRRTLPDGTYQDIPLKWLL
;
A
#
# COMPACT_ATOMS: atom_id res chain seq x y z
N MET A 1 -20.12 31.23 30.03
CA MET A 1 -20.34 30.97 28.58
C MET A 1 -19.10 30.25 28.08
N THR A 2 -19.31 29.03 27.62
CA THR A 2 -18.35 27.97 27.29
C THR A 2 -17.29 28.37 26.28
N LEU A 3 -16.03 28.00 26.51
CA LEU A 3 -15.12 27.61 25.42
C LEU A 3 -14.35 26.36 25.84
N ALA A 4 -14.51 25.35 24.99
CA ALA A 4 -14.15 23.97 25.22
C ALA A 4 -12.64 23.74 25.21
N THR A 5 -12.24 22.80 26.06
CA THR A 5 -10.99 22.06 26.05
C THR A 5 -10.60 21.64 24.62
N THR A 6 -9.49 22.17 24.11
CA THR A 6 -8.79 21.52 22.99
C THR A 6 -7.64 20.76 23.61
N GLU A 7 -7.91 19.53 24.05
CA GLU A 7 -6.84 18.60 24.43
C GLU A 7 -6.05 18.26 23.16
N GLU A 8 -4.80 18.71 23.11
CA GLU A 8 -3.83 18.29 22.12
C GLU A 8 -3.62 16.78 22.24
N TYR A 9 -4.22 16.02 21.32
CA TYR A 9 -4.00 14.59 21.19
C TYR A 9 -2.55 14.38 20.72
N LYS A 10 -1.64 14.27 21.68
CA LYS A 10 -0.25 13.85 21.46
C LYS A 10 -0.28 12.47 20.82
N VAL A 11 -0.01 12.43 19.51
CA VAL A 11 0.28 11.18 18.81
C VAL A 11 1.56 10.63 19.43
N ALA A 12 1.38 9.75 20.41
CA ALA A 12 2.46 8.99 21.00
C ALA A 12 3.19 8.31 19.84
N ASN A 13 4.45 8.66 19.67
CA ASN A 13 5.42 7.90 18.90
C ASN A 13 5.63 6.55 19.59
N THR A 14 4.60 5.71 19.62
CA THR A 14 4.76 4.29 19.86
C THR A 14 5.42 3.78 18.60
N SER A 15 6.71 3.46 18.70
CA SER A 15 7.38 2.53 17.81
C SER A 15 6.65 1.19 17.91
N VAL A 16 5.48 1.10 17.27
CA VAL A 16 4.75 -0.14 17.07
C VAL A 16 5.73 -0.99 16.28
N GLU A 17 6.36 -1.96 16.94
CA GLU A 17 7.22 -2.93 16.28
C GLU A 17 6.43 -3.41 15.06
N ARG A 18 6.97 -3.18 13.86
CA ARG A 18 6.36 -3.59 12.58
C ARG A 18 6.39 -5.11 12.48
N LYS A 19 5.69 -5.78 13.39
CA LYS A 19 5.62 -7.24 13.48
C LYS A 19 4.59 -7.67 12.45
N ILE A 20 5.10 -8.04 11.28
CA ILE A 20 4.36 -8.88 10.35
C ILE A 20 4.23 -10.24 11.05
N LEU A 21 3.02 -10.52 11.54
CA LEU A 21 2.68 -11.71 12.31
C LEU A 21 2.33 -12.87 11.37
N ILE A 22 1.77 -12.55 10.20
CA ILE A 22 1.30 -13.52 9.22
C ILE A 22 2.14 -13.45 7.94
N GLY A 23 2.80 -14.56 7.64
CA GLY A 23 3.61 -14.74 6.43
C GLY A 23 4.99 -14.07 6.50
N PRO A 24 5.77 -14.11 5.42
CA PRO A 24 7.13 -13.58 5.39
C PRO A 24 7.14 -12.04 5.40
N PRO A 25 8.18 -11.39 5.96
CA PRO A 25 8.25 -9.93 6.05
C PRO A 25 8.60 -9.23 4.72
N LYS A 26 8.42 -9.93 3.60
CA LYS A 26 8.71 -9.46 2.24
C LYS A 26 7.48 -9.61 1.36
N LEU A 27 7.38 -8.75 0.34
CA LEU A 27 6.37 -8.87 -0.70
C LEU A 27 6.61 -10.16 -1.52
N THR A 28 5.61 -11.04 -1.57
CA THR A 28 5.71 -12.27 -2.37
C THR A 28 5.58 -11.94 -3.86
N ARG A 29 6.10 -12.83 -4.72
CA ARG A 29 5.97 -12.68 -6.18
C ARG A 29 4.50 -12.65 -6.63
N PHE A 30 3.63 -13.38 -5.92
CA PHE A 30 2.19 -13.43 -6.20
C PHE A 30 1.49 -12.12 -5.81
N GLU A 31 1.78 -11.59 -4.61
CA GLU A 31 1.26 -10.29 -4.17
C GLU A 31 1.73 -9.17 -5.12
N LYS A 32 3.01 -9.16 -5.48
CA LYS A 32 3.57 -8.21 -6.45
C LYS A 32 2.83 -8.26 -7.80
N ALA A 33 2.62 -9.46 -8.34
CA ALA A 33 1.90 -9.63 -9.60
C ALA A 33 0.43 -9.18 -9.48
N ARG A 34 -0.24 -9.50 -8.37
CA ARG A 34 -1.64 -9.13 -8.13
C ARG A 34 -1.81 -7.61 -8.02
N ILE A 35 -0.92 -6.94 -7.29
CA ILE A 35 -0.93 -5.48 -7.14
C ILE A 35 -0.69 -4.80 -8.48
N CYS A 36 0.31 -5.25 -9.23
CA CYS A 36 0.61 -4.72 -10.57
C CYS A 36 -0.59 -4.89 -11.51
N GLY A 37 -1.21 -6.08 -11.55
CA GLY A 37 -2.38 -6.33 -12.40
C GLY A 37 -3.60 -5.48 -12.03
N ALA A 38 -3.91 -5.39 -10.73
CA ALA A 38 -5.02 -4.55 -10.25
C ALA A 38 -4.77 -3.06 -10.56
N ARG A 39 -3.54 -2.59 -10.38
CA ARG A 39 -3.19 -1.19 -10.65
C ARG A 39 -3.16 -0.88 -12.15
N ALA A 40 -2.65 -1.78 -12.98
CA ALA A 40 -2.69 -1.64 -14.43
C ALA A 40 -4.13 -1.55 -14.95
N LEU A 41 -5.07 -2.32 -14.37
CA LEU A 41 -6.49 -2.22 -14.68
C LEU A 41 -7.06 -0.84 -14.30
N GLN A 42 -6.73 -0.33 -13.11
CA GLN A 42 -7.16 1.01 -12.70
C GLN A 42 -6.69 2.08 -13.69
N ILE A 43 -5.43 2.02 -14.12
CA ILE A 43 -4.86 2.95 -15.10
C ILE A 43 -5.57 2.82 -16.45
N ALA A 44 -5.84 1.59 -16.90
CA ALA A 44 -6.58 1.35 -18.13
C ALA A 44 -8.02 1.91 -18.08
N MET A 45 -8.63 1.96 -16.89
CA MET A 45 -9.93 2.57 -16.64
C MET A 45 -9.87 4.10 -16.45
N GLY A 46 -8.70 4.72 -16.65
CA GLY A 46 -8.53 6.18 -16.56
C GLY A 46 -8.30 6.71 -15.14
N ALA A 47 -7.89 5.85 -14.19
CA ALA A 47 -7.50 6.31 -12.86
C ALA A 47 -6.26 7.24 -12.92
N PRO A 48 -6.15 8.22 -12.01
CA PRO A 48 -5.01 9.12 -11.98
C PRO A 48 -3.71 8.37 -11.64
N ILE A 49 -2.66 8.70 -12.37
CA ILE A 49 -1.30 8.18 -12.18
C ILE A 49 -0.59 9.05 -11.15
N LEU A 50 0.08 8.44 -10.17
CA LEU A 50 0.72 9.13 -9.04
C LEU A 50 2.20 9.50 -9.31
N ILE A 51 2.73 9.12 -10.47
CA ILE A 51 4.10 9.36 -10.89
C ILE A 51 4.16 10.23 -12.14
N GLU A 52 5.27 10.92 -12.33
CA GLU A 52 5.54 11.65 -13.57
C GLU A 52 5.72 10.68 -14.74
N VAL A 53 4.81 10.73 -15.70
CA VAL A 53 4.85 9.90 -16.90
C VAL A 53 5.98 10.39 -17.80
N THR A 54 7.10 9.68 -17.81
CA THR A 54 8.19 9.89 -18.79
C THR A 54 7.78 9.29 -20.13
N LYS A 55 8.35 9.79 -21.25
CA LYS A 55 8.00 9.35 -22.62
C LYS A 55 8.13 7.85 -22.87
N ASP A 56 8.87 7.13 -22.02
CA ASP A 56 9.11 5.69 -22.12
C ASP A 56 7.98 4.83 -21.54
N LEU A 57 7.12 5.41 -20.68
CA LEU A 57 6.04 4.69 -20.00
C LEU A 57 4.74 4.79 -20.81
N ARG A 58 4.58 3.91 -21.81
CA ARG A 58 3.37 3.85 -22.64
C ARG A 58 2.35 2.80 -22.20
N SER A 59 2.79 1.72 -21.55
CA SER A 59 1.89 0.64 -21.13
C SER A 59 1.36 0.87 -19.70
N PRO A 60 0.07 0.60 -19.42
CA PRO A 60 -0.47 0.62 -18.06
C PRO A 60 0.29 -0.28 -17.08
N ILE A 61 0.85 -1.39 -17.58
CA ILE A 61 1.62 -2.34 -16.78
C ILE A 61 2.96 -1.72 -16.36
N ASP A 62 3.65 -1.03 -17.27
CA ASP A 62 4.94 -0.41 -16.98
C ASP A 62 4.78 0.72 -15.97
N ILE A 63 3.71 1.51 -16.11
CA ILE A 63 3.35 2.57 -15.17
C ILE A 63 3.06 1.97 -13.78
N ALA A 64 2.24 0.91 -13.71
CA ALA A 64 1.93 0.24 -12.44
C ALA A 64 3.18 -0.36 -11.76
N LEU A 65 4.10 -0.91 -12.55
CA LEU A 65 5.35 -1.46 -12.04
C LEU A 65 6.26 -0.36 -11.44
N GLU A 66 6.32 0.79 -12.09
CA GLU A 66 7.10 1.93 -11.63
C GLU A 66 6.49 2.59 -10.38
N GLU A 67 5.16 2.72 -10.32
CA GLU A 67 4.47 3.16 -9.11
C GLU A 67 4.71 2.20 -7.92
N LEU A 68 4.72 0.89 -8.19
CA LEU A 68 5.01 -0.12 -7.17
C LEU A 68 6.47 -0.04 -6.69
N ARG A 69 7.43 0.20 -7.59
CA ARG A 69 8.85 0.40 -7.22
C ARG A 69 9.06 1.62 -6.34
N ARG A 70 8.34 2.71 -6.61
CA ARG A 70 8.41 3.94 -5.81
C ARG A 70 7.63 3.84 -4.49
N GLY A 71 6.81 2.79 -4.30
CA GLY A 71 6.03 2.57 -3.08
C GLY A 71 4.98 3.64 -2.81
N VAL A 72 4.53 4.33 -3.86
CA VAL A 72 3.54 5.43 -3.75
C VAL A 72 2.09 4.94 -3.73
N LEU A 73 1.86 3.65 -4.01
CA LEU A 73 0.52 3.08 -4.07
C LEU A 73 -0.08 2.93 -2.66
N PRO A 74 -1.26 3.54 -2.38
CA PRO A 74 -1.96 3.38 -1.11
C PRO A 74 -2.71 2.05 -1.07
N ILE A 75 -1.97 0.94 -1.01
CA ILE A 75 -2.51 -0.42 -1.01
C ILE A 75 -2.14 -1.14 0.29
N THR A 76 -3.12 -1.86 0.83
CA THR A 76 -2.96 -2.75 1.99
C THR A 76 -3.21 -4.18 1.54
N ILE A 77 -2.34 -5.10 1.97
CA ILE A 77 -2.44 -6.53 1.67
C ILE A 77 -3.05 -7.23 2.87
N ARG A 78 -4.20 -7.86 2.67
CA ARG A 78 -4.80 -8.75 3.67
C ARG A 78 -4.29 -10.17 3.47
N ARG A 79 -3.55 -10.70 4.44
CA ARG A 79 -3.15 -12.12 4.46
C ARG A 79 -4.09 -12.89 5.38
N THR A 80 -4.79 -13.88 4.84
CA THR A 80 -5.71 -14.76 5.58
C THR A 80 -5.05 -16.12 5.83
N LEU A 81 -5.09 -16.61 7.06
CA LEU A 81 -4.74 -17.97 7.41
C LEU A 81 -5.93 -18.92 7.13
N PRO A 82 -5.69 -20.24 7.02
CA PRO A 82 -6.76 -21.24 6.89
C PRO A 82 -7.78 -21.18 8.04
N ASP A 83 -7.34 -20.73 9.23
CA ASP A 83 -8.17 -20.58 10.43
C ASP A 83 -9.11 -19.36 10.37
N GLY A 84 -9.09 -18.59 9.28
CA GLY A 84 -9.94 -17.41 9.08
C GLY A 84 -9.41 -16.12 9.73
N THR A 85 -8.33 -16.21 10.51
CA THR A 85 -7.62 -15.03 11.01
C THR A 85 -6.92 -14.29 9.86
N TYR A 86 -6.83 -12.97 9.96
CA TYR A 86 -6.18 -12.15 8.94
C TYR A 86 -5.35 -11.02 9.53
N GLN A 87 -4.35 -10.58 8.76
CA GLN A 87 -3.57 -9.40 9.06
C GLN A 87 -3.56 -8.47 7.85
N ASP A 88 -3.89 -7.21 8.10
CA ASP A 88 -3.81 -6.13 7.12
C ASP A 88 -2.41 -5.51 7.20
N ILE A 89 -1.61 -5.70 6.14
CA ILE A 89 -0.22 -5.27 6.04
C ILE A 89 -0.13 -4.15 5.01
N PRO A 90 0.18 -2.90 5.42
CA PRO A 90 0.43 -1.82 4.48
C PRO A 90 1.61 -2.14 3.56
N LEU A 91 1.50 -1.83 2.27
CA LEU A 91 2.58 -2.05 1.30
C LEU A 91 3.90 -1.36 1.72
N LYS A 92 3.80 -0.19 2.38
CA LYS A 92 4.93 0.57 2.92
C LYS A 92 5.78 -0.21 3.93
N TRP A 93 5.26 -1.28 4.52
CA TRP A 93 6.01 -2.12 5.46
C TRP A 93 6.79 -3.24 4.77
N LEU A 94 6.49 -3.53 3.49
CA LEU A 94 7.05 -4.64 2.71
C LEU A 94 8.07 -4.19 1.64
N LEU A 95 8.15 -2.88 1.40
CA LEU A 95 9.07 -2.23 0.45
C LEU A 95 10.23 -1.55 1.17
#